data_AF-A0A7Y5NVM7-F1
#
_entry.id   AF-A0A7Y5NVM7-F1
#
_cell.length_a   1.000
_cell.length_b   1.000
_cell.length_c   1.000
_cell.angle_alpha   90.00
_cell.angle_beta   90.00
_cell.angle_gamma   90.00
#
_symmetry.space_group_name_H-M   'P 1'
#
loop_
_entity.id
_entity.type
_entity.pdbx_description
1 polymer ?
#
loop_
_entity_poly.entity_id
_entity_poly.type
_entity_poly.pdbx_seq_one_letter_code
_entity_poly.pdbx_strand_id
1 'polypeptide(L)'
;MLLPRSTDYTDLDFDAIRSRLFLLIATVFPTWTEEKKANFGNMLVELFAWVGDILNFNQDNQSAEAFVPSASQRNSLLALAERSGYVPAGAAAAQVTATLSIPAALAGDVVIPDGAIALTAEITDPIRFQLLGGATILAGQTSVTGVTFEHSEPHEDVFTSDGTPAQTDALRSTPYLDGSATVVAANGTFTQVDNFYESGPTDRHFIVQVDQFDRAKLTYGDGVIGMIPTGSRVVSYKTGGGPAGEIEPNALKRFEEAYADTLGVPVKITIEHPASTGATPRTSNAEMRQQIPRDQRVLTRCCSREDYEIAAEQVPGVARALHLTSNQDLYLGENRGIVFLVPTQGGWPSQELIDAVKAMIEPEGDLPGMNAYQLTYQGALYLVVDVHAVVGRKAGVSKPAARAAIERALSDWFAILVANQ
;
A
#
# COMPACT_ATOMS: atom_id res chain seq x y z
N MET A 1 6.46 18.56 -43.94
CA MET A 1 7.12 17.58 -43.05
C MET A 1 8.47 17.28 -43.69
N LEU A 2 9.55 17.86 -43.16
CA LEU A 2 10.84 18.05 -43.87
C LEU A 2 11.81 16.86 -43.78
N LEU A 3 11.52 15.85 -42.96
CA LEU A 3 12.32 14.62 -42.90
C LEU A 3 11.64 13.52 -43.75
N PRO A 4 12.41 12.70 -44.49
CA PRO A 4 11.85 11.51 -45.12
C PRO A 4 11.13 10.67 -44.05
N ARG A 5 9.90 10.27 -44.32
CA ARG A 5 9.12 9.41 -43.42
C ARG A 5 9.86 8.08 -43.30
N SER A 6 10.42 7.81 -42.12
CA SER A 6 10.85 6.46 -41.77
C SER A 6 9.60 5.65 -41.43
N THR A 7 9.51 4.44 -41.97
CA THR A 7 8.54 3.43 -41.51
C THR A 7 9.04 2.67 -40.29
N ASP A 8 10.34 2.79 -39.96
CA ASP A 8 10.91 2.27 -38.72
C ASP A 8 10.81 3.35 -37.63
N TYR A 9 10.03 3.04 -36.59
CA TYR A 9 9.78 3.91 -35.44
C TYR A 9 10.79 3.70 -34.30
N THR A 10 11.72 2.76 -34.45
CA THR A 10 12.78 2.46 -33.45
C THR A 10 14.13 3.11 -33.79
N ASP A 11 14.27 3.62 -35.01
CA ASP A 11 15.45 4.34 -35.55
C ASP A 11 15.57 5.78 -35.01
N LEU A 12 15.67 5.90 -33.69
CA LEU A 12 15.75 7.17 -32.96
C LEU A 12 17.10 7.40 -32.26
N ASP A 13 18.06 6.50 -32.46
CA ASP A 13 19.42 6.64 -31.93
C ASP A 13 20.28 7.62 -32.74
N PHE A 14 21.43 7.99 -32.18
CA PHE A 14 22.36 8.92 -32.80
C PHE A 14 22.71 8.55 -34.26
N ASP A 15 23.01 7.28 -34.54
CA ASP A 15 23.46 6.83 -35.84
C ASP A 15 22.33 6.84 -36.87
N ALA A 16 21.11 6.48 -36.47
CA ALA A 16 19.93 6.56 -37.32
C ALA A 16 19.56 8.01 -37.64
N ILE A 17 19.55 8.91 -36.66
CA ILE A 17 19.28 10.34 -36.88
C ILE A 17 20.34 10.93 -37.80
N ARG A 18 21.62 10.68 -37.52
CA ARG A 18 22.75 11.13 -38.35
C ARG A 18 22.58 10.68 -39.79
N SER A 19 22.27 9.41 -40.01
CA SER A 19 22.04 8.85 -41.35
C SER A 19 20.86 9.52 -42.06
N ARG A 20 19.75 9.75 -41.36
CA ARG A 20 18.57 10.45 -41.92
C ARG A 20 18.84 11.91 -42.25
N LEU A 21 19.63 12.60 -41.43
CA LEU A 21 20.07 13.97 -41.70
C LEU A 21 20.96 14.02 -42.93
N PHE A 22 21.90 13.09 -43.09
CA PHE A 22 22.73 13.00 -44.30
C PHE A 22 21.91 12.69 -45.56
N LEU A 23 20.92 11.79 -45.47
CA LEU A 23 19.99 11.55 -46.57
C LEU A 23 19.20 12.81 -46.93
N LEU A 24 18.72 13.57 -45.95
CA LEU A 24 18.04 14.84 -46.19
C LEU A 24 18.98 15.86 -46.85
N ILE A 25 20.20 16.01 -46.33
CA ILE A 25 21.20 16.93 -46.90
C ILE A 25 21.52 16.56 -48.34
N ALA A 26 21.66 15.28 -48.68
CA ALA A 26 21.90 14.84 -50.06
C ALA A 26 20.77 15.24 -51.02
N THR A 27 19.51 15.32 -50.53
CA THR A 27 18.38 15.78 -51.36
C THR A 27 18.34 17.29 -51.56
N VAL A 28 18.75 18.08 -50.56
CA VAL A 28 18.67 19.56 -50.59
C VAL A 28 19.95 20.17 -51.15
N PHE A 29 21.09 19.58 -50.85
CA PHE A 29 22.43 20.02 -51.25
C PHE A 29 23.21 18.88 -51.94
N PRO A 30 22.87 18.51 -53.19
CA PRO A 30 23.55 17.41 -53.90
C PRO A 30 25.05 17.62 -54.11
N THR A 31 25.53 18.86 -54.00
CA THR A 31 26.95 19.22 -54.13
C THR A 31 27.77 18.98 -52.87
N TRP A 32 27.13 18.67 -51.73
CA TRP A 32 27.82 18.33 -50.49
C TRP A 32 28.28 16.87 -50.55
N THR A 33 29.53 16.65 -50.97
CA THR A 33 30.12 15.31 -51.14
C THR A 33 31.26 14.99 -50.16
N GLU A 34 31.64 15.93 -49.28
CA GLU A 34 32.74 15.75 -48.33
C GLU A 34 32.28 14.95 -47.10
N GLU A 35 32.88 13.78 -46.88
CA GLU A 35 32.50 12.82 -45.83
C GLU A 35 33.42 12.89 -44.60
N LYS A 36 34.48 13.71 -44.62
CA LYS A 36 35.39 13.83 -43.47
C LYS A 36 34.66 14.28 -42.20
N LYS A 37 34.90 13.59 -41.09
CA LYS A 37 34.39 13.96 -39.76
C LYS A 37 34.85 15.35 -39.30
N ALA A 38 36.04 15.78 -39.72
CA ALA A 38 36.59 17.10 -39.38
C ALA A 38 35.97 18.26 -40.19
N ASN A 39 35.09 17.98 -41.16
CA ASN A 39 34.37 19.02 -41.87
C ASN A 39 33.38 19.70 -40.91
N PHE A 40 33.41 21.03 -40.83
CA PHE A 40 32.55 21.81 -39.94
C PHE A 40 31.05 21.51 -40.14
N GLY A 41 30.60 21.34 -41.38
CA GLY A 41 29.22 20.99 -41.68
C GLY A 41 28.84 19.61 -41.12
N ASN A 42 29.73 18.63 -41.26
CA ASN A 42 29.51 17.27 -40.74
C ASN A 42 29.51 17.26 -39.20
N MET A 43 30.38 18.06 -38.57
CA MET A 43 30.36 18.25 -37.11
C MET A 43 29.04 18.87 -36.63
N LEU A 44 28.49 19.84 -37.37
CA LEU A 44 27.20 20.44 -37.05
C LEU A 44 26.08 19.38 -37.11
N VAL A 45 26.08 18.54 -38.15
CA VAL A 45 25.11 17.43 -38.29
C VAL A 45 25.22 16.45 -37.13
N GLU A 46 26.43 16.08 -36.73
CA GLU A 46 26.66 15.21 -35.57
C GLU A 46 26.19 15.87 -34.27
N LEU A 47 26.38 17.18 -34.08
CA LEU A 47 25.85 17.91 -32.93
C LEU A 47 24.32 17.89 -32.90
N PHE A 48 23.67 18.10 -34.05
CA PHE A 48 22.20 18.01 -34.15
C PHE A 48 21.69 16.58 -33.91
N ALA A 49 22.40 15.57 -34.41
CA ALA A 49 22.06 14.17 -34.14
C ALA A 49 22.15 13.84 -32.66
N TRP A 50 23.19 14.33 -31.97
CA TRP A 50 23.34 14.16 -30.53
C TRP A 50 22.23 14.85 -29.72
N VAL A 51 21.85 16.08 -30.07
CA VAL A 51 20.70 16.75 -29.44
C VAL A 51 19.41 15.96 -29.70
N GLY A 52 19.23 15.44 -30.91
CA GLY A 52 18.08 14.61 -31.27
C GLY A 52 17.99 13.33 -30.42
N ASP A 53 19.10 12.63 -30.25
CA ASP A 53 19.20 11.42 -29.42
C ASP A 53 18.78 11.69 -27.96
N ILE A 54 19.29 12.78 -27.37
CA ILE A 54 18.90 13.18 -26.00
C ILE A 54 17.41 13.54 -25.91
N LEU A 55 16.88 14.26 -26.89
CA LEU A 55 15.45 14.63 -26.88
C LEU A 55 14.56 13.40 -27.04
N ASN A 56 14.93 12.46 -27.91
CA ASN A 56 14.21 11.20 -28.10
C ASN A 56 14.24 10.36 -26.83
N PHE A 57 15.40 10.22 -26.18
CA PHE A 57 15.49 9.53 -24.88
C PHE A 57 14.54 10.13 -23.84
N ASN A 58 14.47 11.46 -23.75
CA ASN A 58 13.54 12.13 -22.84
C ASN A 58 12.08 11.95 -23.25
N GLN A 59 11.77 11.90 -24.55
CA GLN A 59 10.43 11.68 -25.07
C GLN A 59 9.96 10.25 -24.79
N ASP A 60 10.81 9.25 -25.02
CA ASP A 60 10.52 7.84 -24.76
C ASP A 60 10.31 7.58 -23.28
N ASN A 61 11.14 8.16 -22.41
CA ASN A 61 10.94 8.08 -20.96
C ASN A 61 9.62 8.72 -20.54
N GLN A 62 9.29 9.92 -21.04
CA GLN A 62 8.01 10.56 -20.72
C GLN A 62 6.81 9.73 -21.21
N SER A 63 6.92 9.13 -22.40
CA SER A 63 5.90 8.23 -22.95
C SER A 63 5.73 6.98 -22.10
N ALA A 64 6.84 6.36 -21.67
CA ALA A 64 6.82 5.19 -20.79
C ALA A 64 6.17 5.50 -19.43
N GLU A 65 6.40 6.68 -18.87
CA GLU A 65 5.82 7.12 -17.60
C GLU A 65 4.32 7.50 -17.71
N ALA A 66 3.79 7.70 -18.92
CA ALA A 66 2.39 8.11 -19.13
C ALA A 66 1.38 6.96 -18.98
N PHE A 67 1.82 5.70 -19.01
CA PHE A 67 0.93 4.53 -18.94
C PHE A 67 1.27 3.62 -17.76
N VAL A 68 0.25 3.16 -17.06
CA VAL A 68 0.39 2.31 -15.87
C VAL A 68 1.32 1.10 -16.10
N PRO A 69 1.21 0.30 -17.18
CA PRO A 69 2.04 -0.89 -17.33
C PRO A 69 3.54 -0.62 -17.51
N SER A 70 3.89 0.53 -18.10
CA SER A 70 5.27 0.91 -18.44
C SER A 70 5.92 1.88 -17.46
N ALA A 71 5.13 2.58 -16.63
CA ALA A 71 5.65 3.55 -15.70
C ALA A 71 6.56 2.89 -14.65
N SER A 72 7.75 3.47 -14.48
CA SER A 72 8.79 2.96 -13.58
C SER A 72 8.91 3.81 -12.31
N GLN A 73 8.66 5.12 -12.42
CA GLN A 73 8.78 6.04 -11.29
C GLN A 73 7.55 5.98 -10.39
N ARG A 74 7.78 5.99 -9.07
CA ARG A 74 6.69 5.96 -8.08
C ARG A 74 5.80 7.19 -8.22
N ASN A 75 6.38 8.39 -8.42
CA ASN A 75 5.60 9.60 -8.59
C ASN A 75 4.61 9.54 -9.77
N SER A 76 5.04 9.00 -10.91
CA SER A 76 4.16 8.82 -12.08
C SER A 76 3.03 7.83 -11.79
N LEU A 77 3.35 6.70 -11.14
CA LEU A 77 2.34 5.72 -10.73
C LEU A 77 1.34 6.29 -9.73
N LEU A 78 1.79 7.10 -8.76
CA LEU A 78 0.91 7.79 -7.82
C LEU A 78 -0.02 8.78 -8.53
N ALA A 79 0.50 9.57 -9.49
CA ALA A 79 -0.33 10.50 -10.26
C ALA A 79 -1.35 9.77 -11.16
N LEU A 80 -0.97 8.62 -11.74
CA LEU A 80 -1.88 7.79 -12.53
C LEU A 80 -2.94 7.12 -11.65
N ALA A 81 -2.55 6.67 -10.45
CA ALA A 81 -3.46 6.11 -9.44
C ALA A 81 -4.47 7.15 -8.96
N GLU A 82 -4.01 8.36 -8.64
CA GLU A 82 -4.87 9.48 -8.24
C GLU A 82 -5.90 9.80 -9.33
N ARG A 83 -5.45 9.84 -10.60
CA ARG A 83 -6.36 10.08 -11.74
C ARG A 83 -7.41 8.98 -11.89
N SER A 84 -7.08 7.73 -11.57
CA SER A 84 -8.04 6.63 -11.61
C SER A 84 -8.94 6.58 -10.37
N GLY A 85 -8.54 7.26 -9.28
CA GLY A 85 -9.21 7.16 -7.98
C GLY A 85 -8.74 5.98 -7.12
N TYR A 86 -7.66 5.30 -7.55
CA TYR A 86 -7.03 4.25 -6.76
C TYR A 86 -6.09 4.87 -5.73
N VAL A 87 -6.24 4.52 -4.46
CA VAL A 87 -5.35 4.96 -3.38
C VAL A 87 -4.46 3.79 -2.97
N PRO A 88 -3.15 3.81 -3.27
CA PRO A 88 -2.24 2.76 -2.83
C PRO A 88 -2.08 2.81 -1.30
N ALA A 89 -2.04 1.64 -0.68
CA ALA A 89 -1.87 1.53 0.76
C ALA A 89 -0.44 1.93 1.18
N GLY A 90 -0.36 2.75 2.22
CA GLY A 90 0.85 3.03 2.98
C GLY A 90 1.33 1.82 3.78
N ALA A 91 2.42 2.02 4.53
CA ALA A 91 2.91 0.98 5.42
C ALA A 91 1.97 0.87 6.63
N ALA A 92 1.54 -0.34 6.97
CA ALA A 92 0.65 -0.58 8.11
C ALA A 92 1.46 -0.90 9.38
N ALA A 93 0.97 -0.43 10.53
CA ALA A 93 1.64 -0.62 11.80
C ALA A 93 1.48 -2.05 12.32
N ALA A 94 2.56 -2.57 12.92
CA ALA A 94 2.49 -3.82 13.67
C ALA A 94 1.60 -3.62 14.91
N GLN A 95 0.63 -4.50 15.10
CA GLN A 95 -0.29 -4.47 16.22
C GLN A 95 -0.26 -5.78 17.02
N VAL A 96 -0.48 -5.63 18.32
CA VAL A 96 -0.43 -6.73 19.28
C VAL A 96 -1.54 -6.56 20.31
N THR A 97 -2.38 -7.57 20.45
CA THR A 97 -3.37 -7.65 21.53
C THR A 97 -2.78 -8.37 22.73
N ALA A 98 -2.54 -7.66 23.81
CA ALA A 98 -1.84 -8.14 25.00
C ALA A 98 -2.75 -8.28 26.22
N THR A 99 -2.25 -9.04 27.20
CA THR A 99 -2.74 -9.09 28.57
C THR A 99 -1.71 -8.43 29.47
N LEU A 100 -2.16 -7.47 30.28
CA LEU A 100 -1.33 -6.80 31.28
C LEU A 100 -1.61 -7.44 32.63
N SER A 101 -0.57 -7.84 33.36
CA SER A 101 -0.70 -8.49 34.66
C SER A 101 0.22 -7.90 35.71
N ILE A 102 -0.23 -7.96 36.97
CA ILE A 102 0.48 -7.49 38.15
C ILE A 102 0.62 -8.65 39.16
N PRO A 103 1.70 -8.69 39.96
CA PRO A 103 2.03 -9.87 40.77
C PRO A 103 1.06 -10.14 41.92
N ALA A 104 0.36 -9.11 42.42
CA ALA A 104 -0.63 -9.22 43.47
C ALA A 104 -1.70 -8.14 43.29
N ALA A 105 -2.93 -8.44 43.73
CA ALA A 105 -4.02 -7.48 43.69
C ALA A 105 -3.73 -6.29 44.60
N LEU A 106 -3.99 -5.08 44.11
CA LEU A 106 -3.80 -3.83 44.82
C LEU A 106 -5.12 -3.23 45.27
N ALA A 107 -5.06 -2.33 46.26
CA ALA A 107 -6.23 -1.65 46.79
C ALA A 107 -6.65 -0.43 45.96
N GLY A 108 -5.73 0.14 45.18
CA GLY A 108 -6.02 1.18 44.20
C GLY A 108 -6.03 0.65 42.76
N ASP A 109 -6.72 1.37 41.88
CA ASP A 109 -6.67 1.13 40.43
C ASP A 109 -5.29 1.47 39.88
N VAL A 110 -4.79 0.67 38.92
CA VAL A 110 -3.58 0.97 38.15
C VAL A 110 -4.00 1.49 36.79
N VAL A 111 -3.83 2.79 36.57
CA VAL A 111 -4.22 3.47 35.32
C VAL A 111 -2.99 3.65 34.45
N ILE A 112 -3.06 3.10 33.24
CA ILE A 112 -2.07 3.23 32.20
C ILE A 112 -2.71 4.10 31.12
N PRO A 113 -2.20 5.31 30.87
CA PRO A 113 -2.83 6.24 29.95
C PRO A 113 -2.75 5.74 28.51
N ASP A 114 -3.67 6.22 27.67
CA ASP A 114 -3.51 6.14 26.22
C ASP A 114 -2.18 6.80 25.82
N GLY A 115 -1.45 6.19 24.88
CA GLY A 115 -0.12 6.67 24.53
C GLY A 115 1.04 6.07 25.34
N ALA A 116 0.78 5.25 26.36
CA ALA A 116 1.83 4.60 27.13
C ALA A 116 2.77 3.74 26.26
N ILE A 117 4.08 3.89 26.42
CA ILE A 117 5.09 3.21 25.58
C ILE A 117 5.59 1.93 26.27
N ALA A 118 5.43 0.79 25.58
CA ALA A 118 6.06 -0.49 25.89
C ALA A 118 7.28 -0.72 24.99
N LEU A 119 8.29 -1.38 25.54
CA LEU A 119 9.59 -1.61 24.93
C LEU A 119 9.97 -3.09 24.94
N THR A 120 10.68 -3.51 23.92
CA THR A 120 11.33 -4.83 23.87
C THR A 120 12.55 -4.91 24.82
N ALA A 121 13.13 -6.10 24.93
CA ALA A 121 14.21 -6.38 25.90
C ALA A 121 15.52 -5.64 25.58
N GLU A 122 15.74 -5.30 24.31
CA GLU A 122 16.96 -4.66 23.83
C GLU A 122 17.25 -3.36 24.58
N ILE A 123 18.55 -3.08 24.75
CA ILE A 123 19.04 -1.89 25.45
C ILE A 123 19.41 -0.82 24.41
N THR A 124 20.09 -1.24 23.36
CA THR A 124 20.47 -0.39 22.24
C THR A 124 19.38 -0.53 21.18
N ASP A 125 18.56 0.50 21.04
CA ASP A 125 17.45 0.58 20.06
C ASP A 125 16.29 -0.43 20.31
N PRO A 126 15.57 -0.30 21.45
CA PRO A 126 14.37 -1.10 21.68
C PRO A 126 13.25 -0.74 20.71
N ILE A 127 12.51 -1.75 20.26
CA ILE A 127 11.29 -1.53 19.46
C ILE A 127 10.22 -0.99 20.39
N ARG A 128 9.60 0.12 19.98
CA ARG A 128 8.62 0.89 20.76
C ARG A 128 7.21 0.57 20.30
N PHE A 129 6.31 0.37 21.25
CA PHE A 129 4.90 0.14 20.98
C PHE A 129 4.06 1.06 21.86
N GLN A 130 3.18 1.83 21.24
CA GLN A 130 2.24 2.72 21.92
C GLN A 130 0.97 1.94 22.28
N LEU A 131 0.46 2.15 23.50
CA LEU A 131 -0.84 1.67 23.93
C LEU A 131 -1.97 2.47 23.29
N LEU A 132 -2.98 1.78 22.73
CA LEU A 132 -4.18 2.39 22.16
C LEU A 132 -5.38 2.28 23.12
N GLY A 133 -6.02 3.41 23.41
CA GLY A 133 -7.24 3.50 24.22
C GLY A 133 -7.03 3.48 25.74
N GLY A 134 -5.77 3.42 26.20
CA GLY A 134 -5.42 3.28 27.61
C GLY A 134 -5.86 1.94 28.21
N ALA A 135 -5.42 1.67 29.45
CA ALA A 135 -5.81 0.47 30.18
C ALA A 135 -5.92 0.75 31.67
N THR A 136 -6.87 0.11 32.34
CA THR A 136 -7.00 0.20 33.80
C THR A 136 -7.14 -1.20 34.38
N ILE A 137 -6.25 -1.54 35.31
CA ILE A 137 -6.41 -2.72 36.18
C ILE A 137 -7.14 -2.23 37.42
N LEU A 138 -8.39 -2.66 37.58
CA LEU A 138 -9.23 -2.24 38.71
C LEU A 138 -8.70 -2.80 40.03
N ALA A 139 -8.96 -2.08 41.12
CA ALA A 139 -8.66 -2.53 42.47
C ALA A 139 -9.21 -3.94 42.73
N GLY A 140 -8.38 -4.79 43.32
CA GLY A 140 -8.71 -6.21 43.55
C GLY A 140 -8.50 -7.14 42.35
N GLN A 141 -8.23 -6.63 41.15
CA GLN A 141 -7.85 -7.44 39.98
C GLN A 141 -6.33 -7.58 39.85
N THR A 142 -5.89 -8.62 39.14
CA THR A 142 -4.47 -8.87 38.85
C THR A 142 -4.12 -8.76 37.37
N SER A 143 -5.11 -8.64 36.49
CA SER A 143 -4.88 -8.50 35.06
C SER A 143 -6.03 -7.81 34.32
N VAL A 144 -5.70 -7.25 33.16
CA VAL A 144 -6.64 -6.77 32.15
C VAL A 144 -6.23 -7.37 30.81
N THR A 145 -7.21 -7.89 30.05
CA THR A 145 -7.00 -8.56 28.76
C THR A 145 -7.55 -7.71 27.62
N GLY A 146 -7.10 -7.98 26.40
CA GLY A 146 -7.63 -7.32 25.20
C GLY A 146 -7.10 -5.91 24.99
N VAL A 147 -5.90 -5.62 25.49
CA VAL A 147 -5.29 -4.29 25.38
C VAL A 147 -4.43 -4.23 24.13
N THR A 148 -4.62 -3.23 23.27
CA THR A 148 -3.92 -3.17 21.97
C THR A 148 -2.72 -2.25 22.02
N PHE A 149 -1.58 -2.77 21.55
CA PHE A 149 -0.36 -2.02 21.31
C PHE A 149 -0.10 -1.87 19.81
N GLU A 150 0.42 -0.73 19.38
CA GLU A 150 0.75 -0.41 17.99
C GLU A 150 2.18 0.12 17.87
N HIS A 151 2.93 -0.35 16.89
CA HIS A 151 4.23 0.21 16.54
C HIS A 151 4.08 1.50 15.73
N SER A 152 3.90 2.61 16.43
CA SER A 152 3.78 3.94 15.85
C SER A 152 4.35 5.02 16.77
N GLU A 153 4.71 6.16 16.17
CA GLU A 153 5.15 7.36 16.88
C GLU A 153 4.17 8.50 16.61
N PRO A 154 3.59 9.13 17.65
CA PRO A 154 2.66 10.24 17.48
C PRO A 154 3.41 11.55 17.24
N HIS A 155 2.86 12.38 16.35
CA HIS A 155 3.37 13.70 16.02
C HIS A 155 2.23 14.72 16.00
N GLU A 156 2.57 15.97 16.29
CA GLU A 156 1.67 17.11 16.15
C GLU A 156 2.36 18.21 15.34
N ASP A 157 1.68 18.65 14.29
CA ASP A 157 2.06 19.83 13.52
C ASP A 157 1.00 20.91 13.67
N VAL A 158 1.45 22.17 13.78
CA VAL A 158 0.56 23.33 13.84
C VAL A 158 0.67 24.10 12.53
N PHE A 159 -0.45 24.27 11.86
CA PHE A 159 -0.58 25.08 10.66
C PHE A 159 -1.51 26.26 10.89
N THR A 160 -1.37 27.29 10.07
CA THR A 160 -2.24 28.48 10.11
C THR A 160 -2.90 28.64 8.76
N SER A 161 -4.21 28.86 8.75
CA SER A 161 -4.92 29.10 7.52
C SER A 161 -4.60 30.48 6.95
N ASP A 162 -4.36 30.52 5.64
CA ASP A 162 -4.25 31.74 4.85
C ASP A 162 -5.60 32.14 4.21
N GLY A 163 -6.65 31.38 4.45
CA GLY A 163 -7.99 31.59 3.89
C GLY A 163 -8.09 31.31 2.38
N THR A 164 -7.07 30.72 1.77
CA THR A 164 -7.10 30.39 0.34
C THR A 164 -7.97 29.16 0.07
N PRO A 165 -8.70 29.11 -1.06
CA PRO A 165 -9.43 27.92 -1.47
C PRO A 165 -8.47 26.74 -1.70
N ALA A 166 -8.88 25.53 -1.30
CA ALA A 166 -8.11 24.29 -1.47
C ALA A 166 -6.70 24.36 -0.86
N GLN A 167 -6.58 24.99 0.31
CA GLN A 167 -5.32 25.10 1.04
C GLN A 167 -4.75 23.70 1.33
N THR A 168 -3.42 23.58 1.35
CA THR A 168 -2.74 22.31 1.61
C THR A 168 -1.68 22.41 2.68
N ASP A 169 -1.57 21.38 3.52
CA ASP A 169 -0.54 21.23 4.55
C ASP A 169 0.30 19.98 4.30
N ALA A 170 1.61 20.13 4.22
CA ALA A 170 2.54 19.00 4.16
C ALA A 170 3.03 18.66 5.57
N LEU A 171 2.76 17.43 6.01
CA LEU A 171 3.21 16.95 7.33
C LEU A 171 4.73 16.85 7.37
N ARG A 172 5.32 17.09 8.55
CA ARG A 172 6.77 17.18 8.70
C ARG A 172 7.43 15.81 8.81
N SER A 173 6.81 14.88 9.54
CA SER A 173 7.34 13.55 9.82
C SER A 173 6.85 12.50 8.82
N THR A 174 7.69 11.50 8.59
CA THR A 174 7.48 10.38 7.65
C THR A 174 8.11 9.12 8.24
N PRO A 175 7.66 7.91 7.89
CA PRO A 175 6.56 7.59 6.98
C PRO A 175 5.18 7.74 7.65
N TYR A 176 4.24 8.40 6.99
CA TYR A 176 2.88 8.59 7.50
C TYR A 176 2.13 7.26 7.63
N LEU A 177 1.41 7.08 8.74
CA LEU A 177 0.52 5.94 8.97
C LEU A 177 -0.90 6.29 8.51
N ASP A 178 -1.42 5.55 7.54
CA ASP A 178 -2.72 5.83 6.93
C ASP A 178 -3.87 5.83 7.95
N GLY A 179 -4.82 6.75 7.76
CA GLY A 179 -5.98 6.93 8.65
C GLY A 179 -5.68 7.48 10.05
N SER A 180 -4.42 7.84 10.35
CA SER A 180 -4.05 8.35 11.67
C SER A 180 -4.25 9.86 11.86
N ALA A 181 -4.41 10.63 10.78
CA ALA A 181 -4.51 12.08 10.86
C ALA A 181 -5.84 12.54 11.47
N THR A 182 -5.74 13.43 12.45
CA THR A 182 -6.86 14.17 13.02
C THR A 182 -6.52 15.65 12.97
N VAL A 183 -7.49 16.49 12.59
CA VAL A 183 -7.29 17.92 12.46
C VAL A 183 -8.26 18.64 13.37
N VAL A 184 -7.73 19.43 14.31
CA VAL A 184 -8.52 20.24 15.23
C VAL A 184 -8.20 21.71 14.98
N ALA A 185 -9.22 22.50 14.65
CA ALA A 185 -9.13 23.93 14.47
C ALA A 185 -10.09 24.67 15.43
N ALA A 186 -9.97 26.00 15.50
CA ALA A 186 -10.83 26.82 16.36
C ALA A 186 -12.33 26.70 16.02
N ASN A 187 -12.66 26.40 14.76
CA ASN A 187 -14.02 26.14 14.26
C ASN A 187 -14.43 24.66 14.38
N GLY A 188 -13.62 23.83 15.04
CA GLY A 188 -13.88 22.44 15.39
C GLY A 188 -13.03 21.42 14.62
N THR A 189 -13.36 20.15 14.81
CA THR A 189 -12.63 19.01 14.24
C THR A 189 -13.03 18.79 12.79
N PHE A 190 -12.05 18.56 11.93
CA PHE A 190 -12.27 18.13 10.56
C PHE A 190 -12.21 16.60 10.48
N THR A 191 -13.00 16.04 9.57
CA THR A 191 -13.08 14.61 9.30
C THR A 191 -12.37 14.31 7.98
N GLN A 192 -11.54 13.26 7.98
CA GLN A 192 -10.93 12.77 6.76
C GLN A 192 -12.01 12.12 5.88
N VAL A 193 -12.02 12.48 4.60
CA VAL A 193 -12.86 11.85 3.57
C VAL A 193 -11.99 11.39 2.41
N ASP A 194 -12.49 10.50 1.57
CA ASP A 194 -11.77 10.03 0.39
C ASP A 194 -11.77 11.07 -0.74
N ASN A 195 -12.86 11.82 -0.85
CA ASN A 195 -13.05 12.88 -1.84
C ASN A 195 -14.11 13.88 -1.35
N PHE A 196 -14.21 15.02 -2.04
CA PHE A 196 -15.16 16.08 -1.70
C PHE A 196 -16.52 15.98 -2.41
N TYR A 197 -16.83 14.89 -3.14
CA TYR A 197 -18.06 14.82 -3.97
C TYR A 197 -19.35 14.97 -3.16
N GLU A 198 -19.36 14.47 -1.92
CA GLU A 198 -20.50 14.58 -1.00
C GLU A 198 -20.36 15.75 0.00
N SER A 199 -19.33 16.58 -0.14
CA SER A 199 -19.04 17.66 0.80
C SER A 199 -19.73 18.95 0.40
N GLY A 200 -20.49 19.54 1.31
CA GLY A 200 -21.05 20.88 1.21
C GLY A 200 -20.07 21.98 1.69
N PRO A 201 -20.41 23.25 1.47
CA PRO A 201 -19.52 24.40 1.75
C PRO A 201 -19.22 24.60 3.25
N THR A 202 -20.03 24.03 4.14
CA THR A 202 -19.88 24.10 5.59
C THR A 202 -19.24 22.86 6.20
N ASP A 203 -19.02 21.81 5.39
CA ASP A 203 -18.54 20.53 5.90
C ASP A 203 -17.05 20.60 6.17
N ARG A 204 -16.66 20.22 7.39
CA ARG A 204 -15.27 20.25 7.85
C ARG A 204 -14.56 19.00 7.38
N HIS A 205 -14.31 18.93 6.09
CA HIS A 205 -13.66 17.77 5.47
C HIS A 205 -12.25 18.11 5.02
N PHE A 206 -11.38 17.11 5.05
CA PHE A 206 -10.06 17.14 4.43
C PHE A 206 -9.77 15.81 3.78
N ILE A 207 -8.91 15.82 2.76
CA ILE A 207 -8.38 14.61 2.13
C ILE A 207 -6.89 14.49 2.47
N VAL A 208 -6.37 13.27 2.49
CA VAL A 208 -4.94 12.99 2.69
C VAL A 208 -4.39 12.35 1.42
N GLN A 209 -3.26 12.85 0.94
CA GLN A 209 -2.51 12.29 -0.18
C GLN A 209 -1.09 12.03 0.25
N VAL A 210 -0.57 10.84 0.01
CA VAL A 210 0.80 10.44 0.40
C VAL A 210 1.69 10.45 -0.82
N ASP A 211 2.84 11.13 -0.74
CA ASP A 211 3.79 11.22 -1.84
C ASP A 211 4.74 10.01 -1.94
N GLN A 212 5.67 10.06 -2.90
CA GLN A 212 6.63 8.97 -3.11
C GLN A 212 7.62 8.75 -1.93
N PHE A 213 7.77 9.74 -1.06
CA PHE A 213 8.63 9.73 0.12
C PHE A 213 7.85 9.42 1.41
N ASP A 214 6.62 8.92 1.28
CA ASP A 214 5.72 8.60 2.40
C ASP A 214 5.36 9.82 3.26
N ARG A 215 5.40 11.02 2.65
CA ARG A 215 4.95 12.26 3.27
C ARG A 215 3.49 12.51 2.93
N ALA A 216 2.67 12.65 3.96
CA ALA A 216 1.28 13.04 3.80
C ALA A 216 1.15 14.54 3.55
N LYS A 217 0.26 14.86 2.62
CA LYS A 217 -0.23 16.19 2.30
C LYS A 217 -1.73 16.21 2.52
N LEU A 218 -2.20 17.07 3.41
CA LEU A 218 -3.62 17.31 3.63
C LEU A 218 -4.08 18.40 2.67
N THR A 219 -5.25 18.20 2.07
CA THR A 219 -5.93 19.22 1.25
C THR A 219 -7.30 19.48 1.83
N TYR A 220 -7.65 20.75 2.02
CA TYR A 220 -8.94 21.19 2.55
C TYR A 220 -9.91 21.61 1.44
N GLY A 221 -11.16 21.87 1.80
CA GLY A 221 -12.17 22.36 0.85
C GLY A 221 -11.86 23.77 0.32
N ASP A 222 -12.60 24.17 -0.71
CA ASP A 222 -12.47 25.45 -1.41
C ASP A 222 -13.56 26.47 -1.02
N GLY A 223 -14.43 26.12 -0.06
CA GLY A 223 -15.57 26.92 0.37
C GLY A 223 -16.86 26.65 -0.43
N VAL A 224 -16.80 25.80 -1.46
CA VAL A 224 -17.96 25.25 -2.18
C VAL A 224 -18.11 23.76 -1.87
N ILE A 225 -17.02 23.01 -2.01
CA ILE A 225 -16.93 21.56 -1.75
C ILE A 225 -16.04 21.30 -0.53
N GLY A 226 -16.60 21.56 0.65
CA GLY A 226 -15.89 21.54 1.92
C GLY A 226 -15.47 22.95 2.39
N MET A 227 -15.37 23.10 3.70
CA MET A 227 -15.08 24.35 4.37
C MET A 227 -13.58 24.71 4.28
N ILE A 228 -13.29 25.99 4.00
CA ILE A 228 -11.94 26.53 4.17
C ILE A 228 -11.65 26.65 5.68
N PRO A 229 -10.57 26.05 6.20
CA PRO A 229 -10.18 26.19 7.59
C PRO A 229 -9.93 27.65 7.97
N THR A 230 -10.10 27.99 9.26
CA THR A 230 -9.87 29.37 9.75
C THR A 230 -8.98 29.35 10.98
N GLY A 231 -8.08 30.33 11.08
CA GLY A 231 -7.15 30.43 12.21
C GLY A 231 -6.10 29.32 12.20
N SER A 232 -5.59 28.99 13.39
CA SER A 232 -4.64 27.90 13.56
C SER A 232 -5.35 26.55 13.71
N ARG A 233 -4.69 25.49 13.23
CA ARG A 233 -5.14 24.11 13.34
C ARG A 233 -3.98 23.22 13.78
N VAL A 234 -4.28 22.29 14.67
CA VAL A 234 -3.38 21.24 15.13
C VAL A 234 -3.71 19.99 14.34
N VAL A 235 -2.70 19.41 13.70
CA VAL A 235 -2.79 18.14 13.00
C VAL A 235 -2.02 17.11 13.80
N SER A 236 -2.74 16.20 14.44
CA SER A 236 -2.15 15.08 15.18
C SER A 236 -2.21 13.84 14.29
N TYR A 237 -1.07 13.19 14.09
CA TYR A 237 -0.92 12.05 13.19
C TYR A 237 0.13 11.09 13.72
N LYS A 238 0.24 9.91 13.13
CA LYS A 238 1.23 8.90 13.50
C LYS A 238 2.18 8.61 12.35
N THR A 239 3.40 8.21 12.68
CA THR A 239 4.36 7.67 11.73
C THR A 239 4.88 6.30 12.14
N GLY A 240 5.40 5.55 11.17
CA GLY A 240 5.98 4.24 11.38
C GLY A 240 5.41 3.19 10.43
N GLY A 241 5.20 1.99 10.95
CA GLY A 241 4.69 0.86 10.19
C GLY A 241 5.69 0.13 9.32
N GLY A 242 5.18 -0.87 8.61
CA GLY A 242 5.96 -1.85 7.89
C GLY A 242 6.57 -2.93 8.79
N PRO A 243 7.36 -3.84 8.20
CA PRO A 243 7.84 -5.04 8.87
C PRO A 243 8.88 -4.79 9.97
N ALA A 244 9.38 -3.55 10.12
CA ALA A 244 10.31 -3.20 11.20
C ALA A 244 9.69 -3.31 12.60
N GLY A 245 8.36 -3.24 12.69
CA GLY A 245 7.62 -3.43 13.94
C GLY A 245 7.30 -4.90 14.26
N GLU A 246 7.69 -5.86 13.43
CA GLU A 246 7.36 -7.27 13.69
C GLU A 246 8.08 -7.79 14.93
N ILE A 247 7.30 -8.34 15.86
CA ILE A 247 7.82 -8.90 17.11
C ILE A 247 7.24 -10.29 17.40
N GLU A 248 8.11 -11.13 17.96
CA GLU A 248 7.77 -12.47 18.44
C GLU A 248 6.88 -12.43 19.69
N PRO A 249 6.19 -13.53 20.03
CA PRO A 249 5.38 -13.61 21.24
C PRO A 249 6.16 -13.21 22.51
N ASN A 250 5.54 -12.38 23.35
CA ASN A 250 6.11 -11.89 24.61
C ASN A 250 7.45 -11.13 24.47
N ALA A 251 7.73 -10.52 23.33
CA ALA A 251 8.92 -9.70 23.12
C ALA A 251 8.88 -8.36 23.90
N LEU A 252 7.70 -7.79 24.14
CA LEU A 252 7.54 -6.60 24.98
C LEU A 252 7.80 -6.96 26.46
N LYS A 253 8.80 -6.31 27.08
CA LYS A 253 9.28 -6.68 28.42
C LYS A 253 9.07 -5.63 29.49
N ARG A 254 8.97 -4.35 29.11
CA ARG A 254 8.90 -3.24 30.06
C ARG A 254 8.11 -2.07 29.46
N PHE A 255 7.57 -1.24 30.33
CA PHE A 255 7.17 0.11 29.94
C PHE A 255 8.37 1.06 30.03
N GLU A 256 8.34 2.13 29.24
CA GLU A 256 9.32 3.21 29.33
C GLU A 256 9.19 3.98 30.65
N GLU A 257 7.96 4.22 31.10
CA GLU A 257 7.63 4.84 32.38
C GLU A 257 7.27 3.82 33.46
N ALA A 258 7.45 4.20 34.72
CA ALA A 258 7.02 3.41 35.88
C ALA A 258 5.61 3.81 36.31
N TYR A 259 4.77 2.83 36.61
CA TYR A 259 3.39 3.05 37.05
C TYR A 259 3.21 2.72 38.53
N ALA A 260 2.23 3.38 39.14
CA ALA A 260 1.77 3.13 40.50
C ALA A 260 0.24 3.02 40.51
N ASP A 261 -0.31 2.40 41.56
CA ASP A 261 -1.75 2.48 41.79
C ASP A 261 -2.17 3.90 42.21
N THR A 262 -3.47 4.15 42.23
CA THR A 262 -4.07 5.41 42.70
C THR A 262 -3.73 5.77 44.16
N LEU A 263 -3.15 4.85 44.93
CA LEU A 263 -2.68 5.06 46.30
C LEU A 263 -1.15 5.28 46.39
N GLY A 264 -0.45 5.31 45.26
CA GLY A 264 0.99 5.58 45.16
C GLY A 264 1.89 4.36 45.38
N VAL A 265 1.33 3.14 45.36
CA VAL A 265 2.10 1.89 45.45
C VAL A 265 2.68 1.57 44.07
N PRO A 266 4.01 1.50 43.89
CA PRO A 266 4.62 1.21 42.60
C PRO A 266 4.33 -0.23 42.16
N VAL A 267 4.11 -0.42 40.87
CA VAL A 267 3.66 -1.70 40.31
C VAL A 267 4.57 -2.14 39.17
N LYS A 268 4.98 -3.40 39.22
CA LYS A 268 5.64 -4.06 38.09
C LYS A 268 4.57 -4.74 37.23
N ILE A 269 4.37 -4.20 36.03
CA ILE A 269 3.42 -4.72 35.05
C ILE A 269 4.17 -5.68 34.12
N THR A 270 3.59 -6.84 33.87
CA THR A 270 4.07 -7.83 32.89
C THR A 270 3.14 -7.83 31.68
N ILE A 271 3.72 -7.95 30.49
CA ILE A 271 3.00 -7.92 29.22
C ILE A 271 3.08 -9.31 28.59
N GLU A 272 1.93 -9.94 28.39
CA GLU A 272 1.82 -11.22 27.70
C GLU A 272 1.08 -11.03 26.39
N HIS A 273 1.66 -11.50 25.28
CA HIS A 273 1.09 -11.26 23.96
C HIS A 273 1.51 -12.32 22.91
N PRO A 274 0.66 -12.62 21.91
CA PRO A 274 1.03 -13.42 20.75
C PRO A 274 1.97 -12.65 19.82
N ALA A 275 2.43 -13.26 18.73
CA ALA A 275 3.19 -12.55 17.70
C ALA A 275 2.40 -11.34 17.15
N SER A 276 3.10 -10.30 16.72
CA SER A 276 2.48 -9.13 16.10
C SER A 276 1.81 -9.47 14.77
N THR A 277 0.82 -8.67 14.40
CA THR A 277 0.09 -8.77 13.12
C THR A 277 0.02 -7.41 12.44
N GLY A 278 -0.36 -7.36 11.16
CA GLY A 278 -0.63 -6.10 10.44
C GLY A 278 0.59 -5.32 9.92
N ALA A 279 1.81 -5.81 10.14
CA ALA A 279 3.06 -5.13 9.77
C ALA A 279 3.38 -5.15 8.25
N THR A 280 2.42 -4.81 7.39
CA THR A 280 2.59 -4.90 5.94
C THR A 280 3.39 -3.70 5.40
N PRO A 281 4.32 -3.92 4.45
CA PRO A 281 4.99 -2.82 3.76
C PRO A 281 4.00 -2.03 2.90
N ARG A 282 4.36 -0.79 2.55
CA ARG A 282 3.61 0.01 1.58
C ARG A 282 3.49 -0.70 0.23
N THR A 283 2.43 -0.40 -0.52
CA THR A 283 2.25 -0.93 -1.88
C THR A 283 3.43 -0.58 -2.79
N SER A 284 4.03 -1.61 -3.38
CA SER A 284 5.16 -1.51 -4.30
C SER A 284 4.76 -1.01 -5.68
N ASN A 285 5.74 -0.58 -6.49
CA ASN A 285 5.48 -0.17 -7.87
C ASN A 285 4.98 -1.34 -8.73
N ALA A 286 5.42 -2.58 -8.45
CA ALA A 286 4.92 -3.76 -9.16
C ALA A 286 3.45 -4.02 -8.85
N GLU A 287 3.05 -3.92 -7.58
CA GLU A 287 1.66 -4.08 -7.15
C GLU A 287 0.77 -2.98 -7.73
N MET A 288 1.20 -1.71 -7.69
CA MET A 288 0.43 -0.61 -8.29
C MET A 288 0.15 -0.85 -9.78
N ARG A 289 1.12 -1.35 -10.55
CA ARG A 289 0.94 -1.67 -11.98
C ARG A 289 -0.13 -2.75 -12.22
N GLN A 290 -0.33 -3.66 -11.27
CA GLN A 290 -1.35 -4.70 -11.35
C GLN A 290 -2.70 -4.24 -10.78
N GLN A 291 -2.69 -3.48 -9.68
CA GLN A 291 -3.89 -3.12 -8.94
C GLN A 291 -4.64 -1.94 -9.55
N ILE A 292 -3.95 -0.91 -10.06
CA ILE A 292 -4.61 0.25 -10.68
C ILE A 292 -5.59 -0.18 -11.79
N PRO A 293 -5.22 -1.05 -12.76
CA PRO A 293 -6.18 -1.49 -13.78
C PRO A 293 -7.27 -2.41 -13.25
N ARG A 294 -7.01 -3.17 -12.17
CA ARG A 294 -7.99 -4.08 -11.54
C ARG A 294 -9.07 -3.30 -10.81
N ASP A 295 -8.68 -2.28 -10.05
CA ASP A 295 -9.57 -1.36 -9.37
C ASP A 295 -10.54 -0.68 -10.35
N GLN A 296 -10.05 -0.26 -11.52
CA GLN A 296 -10.90 0.33 -12.57
C GLN A 296 -11.86 -0.66 -13.25
N ARG A 297 -11.65 -1.97 -13.10
CA ARG A 297 -12.57 -2.99 -13.61
C ARG A 297 -13.76 -3.17 -12.66
N VAL A 298 -13.50 -3.10 -11.36
CA VAL A 298 -14.51 -3.29 -10.32
C VAL A 298 -14.70 -1.99 -9.56
N LEU A 299 -15.64 -1.16 -10.06
CA LEU A 299 -15.99 0.09 -9.41
C LEU A 299 -16.92 -0.17 -8.21
N THR A 300 -18.22 -0.32 -8.48
CA THR A 300 -19.24 -0.43 -7.43
C THR A 300 -20.10 -1.69 -7.53
N ARG A 301 -19.85 -2.54 -8.55
CA ARG A 301 -20.63 -3.76 -8.80
C ARG A 301 -19.85 -4.79 -9.59
N CYS A 302 -20.12 -6.06 -9.32
CA CYS A 302 -19.59 -7.19 -10.07
C CYS A 302 -20.58 -7.62 -11.15
N CYS A 303 -20.12 -7.79 -12.39
CA CYS A 303 -20.95 -8.25 -13.50
C CYS A 303 -20.26 -9.38 -14.27
N SER A 304 -18.99 -9.18 -14.62
CA SER A 304 -18.16 -10.18 -15.28
C SER A 304 -17.68 -11.24 -14.26
N ARG A 305 -17.31 -12.43 -14.75
CA ARG A 305 -16.75 -13.48 -13.88
C ARG A 305 -15.54 -12.98 -13.10
N GLU A 306 -14.66 -12.26 -13.79
CA GLU A 306 -13.41 -11.72 -13.25
C GLU A 306 -13.67 -10.63 -12.19
N ASP A 307 -14.79 -9.89 -12.30
CA ASP A 307 -15.13 -8.86 -11.32
C ASP A 307 -15.35 -9.47 -9.92
N TYR A 308 -16.00 -10.64 -9.85
CA TYR A 308 -16.20 -11.37 -8.60
C TYR A 308 -14.87 -11.87 -7.99
N GLU A 309 -13.93 -12.28 -8.85
CA GLU A 309 -12.59 -12.71 -8.44
C GLU A 309 -11.80 -11.51 -7.87
N ILE A 310 -11.79 -10.38 -8.58
CA ILE A 310 -11.10 -9.15 -8.16
C ILE A 310 -11.71 -8.56 -6.88
N ALA A 311 -13.05 -8.48 -6.78
CA ALA A 311 -13.73 -7.96 -5.59
C ALA A 311 -13.44 -8.80 -4.35
N ALA A 312 -13.40 -10.13 -4.49
CA ALA A 312 -13.04 -11.01 -3.38
C ALA A 312 -11.57 -10.82 -2.97
N GLU A 313 -10.64 -10.65 -3.92
CA GLU A 313 -9.21 -10.41 -3.64
C GLU A 313 -8.94 -9.04 -3.00
N GLN A 314 -9.85 -8.07 -3.13
CA GLN A 314 -9.75 -6.78 -2.44
C GLN A 314 -10.02 -6.88 -0.93
N VAL A 315 -10.68 -7.95 -0.45
CA VAL A 315 -10.93 -8.15 0.97
C VAL A 315 -9.65 -8.58 1.68
N PRO A 316 -9.17 -7.83 2.70
CA PRO A 316 -8.00 -8.21 3.47
C PRO A 316 -8.13 -9.63 4.04
N GLY A 317 -7.14 -10.48 3.79
CA GLY A 317 -7.15 -11.87 4.22
C GLY A 317 -7.54 -12.87 3.12
N VAL A 318 -8.01 -12.41 1.96
CA VAL A 318 -8.13 -13.24 0.75
C VAL A 318 -6.84 -13.12 -0.07
N ALA A 319 -6.22 -14.24 -0.39
CA ALA A 319 -5.04 -14.28 -1.26
C ALA A 319 -5.38 -14.52 -2.72
N ARG A 320 -6.38 -15.38 -2.99
CA ARG A 320 -6.85 -15.70 -4.34
C ARG A 320 -8.33 -16.02 -4.30
N ALA A 321 -9.02 -15.68 -5.38
CA ALA A 321 -10.41 -16.08 -5.59
C ALA A 321 -10.61 -16.70 -6.97
N LEU A 322 -11.58 -17.61 -7.08
CA LEU A 322 -12.01 -18.18 -8.35
C LEU A 322 -13.54 -18.22 -8.40
N HIS A 323 -14.12 -17.63 -9.44
CA HIS A 323 -15.56 -17.66 -9.63
C HIS A 323 -15.93 -18.62 -10.75
N LEU A 324 -16.73 -19.64 -10.44
CA LEU A 324 -17.25 -20.60 -11.42
C LEU A 324 -18.72 -20.33 -11.71
N THR A 325 -19.08 -20.39 -13.00
CA THR A 325 -20.45 -20.27 -13.52
C THR A 325 -20.84 -21.53 -14.28
N SER A 326 -22.09 -21.62 -14.77
CA SER A 326 -22.57 -22.70 -15.65
C SER A 326 -21.68 -22.96 -16.88
N ASN A 327 -20.91 -21.95 -17.32
CA ASN A 327 -19.95 -22.08 -18.42
C ASN A 327 -18.69 -22.89 -18.08
N GLN A 328 -18.30 -22.95 -16.80
CA GLN A 328 -17.12 -23.68 -16.34
C GLN A 328 -17.50 -25.00 -15.67
N ASP A 329 -18.65 -25.02 -14.98
CA ASP A 329 -19.17 -26.20 -14.30
C ASP A 329 -20.63 -26.43 -14.71
N LEU A 330 -20.84 -27.51 -15.47
CA LEU A 330 -22.15 -27.90 -15.99
C LEU A 330 -23.13 -28.36 -14.89
N TYR A 331 -22.65 -28.63 -13.67
CA TYR A 331 -23.48 -28.95 -12.52
C TYR A 331 -24.08 -27.69 -11.87
N LEU A 332 -23.59 -26.51 -12.22
CA LEU A 332 -24.18 -25.23 -11.82
C LEU A 332 -25.34 -24.87 -12.76
N GLY A 333 -26.49 -24.57 -12.17
CA GLY A 333 -27.62 -24.02 -12.91
C GLY A 333 -27.31 -22.62 -13.45
N GLU A 334 -28.05 -22.20 -14.47
CA GLU A 334 -27.99 -20.81 -14.95
C GLU A 334 -28.35 -19.83 -13.83
N ASN A 335 -27.77 -18.63 -13.89
CA ASN A 335 -27.86 -17.61 -12.84
C ASN A 335 -27.35 -18.06 -11.46
N ARG A 336 -26.45 -19.05 -11.41
CA ARG A 336 -25.76 -19.46 -10.18
C ARG A 336 -24.25 -19.40 -10.36
N GLY A 337 -23.56 -19.08 -9.27
CA GLY A 337 -22.10 -19.08 -9.21
C GLY A 337 -21.56 -19.57 -7.88
N ILE A 338 -20.33 -20.07 -7.91
CA ILE A 338 -19.56 -20.39 -6.70
C ILE A 338 -18.27 -19.58 -6.71
N VAL A 339 -18.05 -18.81 -5.65
CA VAL A 339 -16.79 -18.11 -5.41
C VAL A 339 -15.95 -18.94 -4.43
N PHE A 340 -14.85 -19.48 -4.92
CA PHE A 340 -13.86 -20.19 -4.12
C PHE A 340 -12.85 -19.20 -3.56
N LEU A 341 -12.55 -19.32 -2.27
CA LEU A 341 -11.67 -18.42 -1.53
C LEU A 341 -10.44 -19.16 -0.99
N VAL A 342 -9.27 -18.55 -1.17
CA VAL A 342 -7.99 -18.98 -0.59
C VAL A 342 -7.55 -17.92 0.41
N PRO A 343 -7.56 -18.20 1.73
CA PRO A 343 -7.07 -17.26 2.73
C PRO A 343 -5.56 -17.02 2.64
N THR A 344 -5.09 -15.86 3.08
CA THR A 344 -3.64 -15.54 3.14
C THR A 344 -2.85 -16.48 4.05
N GLN A 345 -3.46 -16.93 5.14
CA GLN A 345 -2.87 -17.92 6.06
C GLN A 345 -2.95 -19.36 5.51
N GLY A 346 -3.66 -19.56 4.39
CA GLY A 346 -4.00 -20.87 3.84
C GLY A 346 -5.10 -21.59 4.62
N GLY A 347 -5.47 -22.77 4.13
CA GLY A 347 -6.54 -23.57 4.71
C GLY A 347 -7.94 -23.04 4.37
N TRP A 348 -8.91 -23.36 5.23
CA TRP A 348 -10.30 -22.98 5.00
C TRP A 348 -10.56 -21.55 5.46
N PRO A 349 -11.33 -20.73 4.71
CA PRO A 349 -11.73 -19.40 5.14
C PRO A 349 -12.59 -19.48 6.40
N SER A 350 -12.38 -18.54 7.33
CA SER A 350 -13.25 -18.37 8.48
C SER A 350 -14.60 -17.79 8.04
N GLN A 351 -15.63 -17.92 8.88
CA GLN A 351 -16.95 -17.37 8.54
C GLN A 351 -16.91 -15.85 8.43
N GLU A 352 -16.12 -15.18 9.27
CA GLU A 352 -15.95 -13.73 9.23
C GLU A 352 -15.33 -13.27 7.89
N LEU A 353 -14.37 -14.05 7.35
CA LEU A 353 -13.77 -13.76 6.05
C LEU A 353 -14.78 -13.94 4.91
N ILE A 354 -15.60 -14.99 4.96
CA ILE A 354 -16.68 -15.22 3.99
C ILE A 354 -17.69 -14.07 4.04
N ASP A 355 -18.09 -13.65 5.24
CA ASP A 355 -19.07 -12.57 5.43
C ASP A 355 -18.51 -11.24 4.94
N ALA A 356 -17.22 -10.96 5.14
CA ALA A 356 -16.55 -9.78 4.60
C ALA A 356 -16.50 -9.78 3.07
N VAL A 357 -16.18 -10.91 2.44
CA VAL A 357 -16.24 -11.07 0.97
C VAL A 357 -17.65 -10.87 0.45
N LYS A 358 -18.64 -11.44 1.14
CA LYS A 358 -20.03 -11.29 0.77
C LYS A 358 -20.47 -9.83 0.84
N ALA A 359 -20.12 -9.11 1.90
CA ALA A 359 -20.43 -7.68 2.03
C ALA A 359 -19.76 -6.83 0.94
N MET A 360 -18.58 -7.25 0.46
CA MET A 360 -17.88 -6.56 -0.63
C MET A 360 -18.55 -6.78 -2.00
N ILE A 361 -18.97 -8.01 -2.30
CA ILE A 361 -19.56 -8.38 -3.60
C ILE A 361 -21.06 -8.03 -3.66
N GLU A 362 -21.77 -8.21 -2.55
CA GLU A 362 -23.20 -7.99 -2.40
C GLU A 362 -23.45 -6.92 -1.32
N PRO A 363 -23.03 -5.66 -1.55
CA PRO A 363 -23.17 -4.60 -0.55
C PRO A 363 -24.65 -4.37 -0.21
N GLU A 364 -24.96 -4.31 1.09
CA GLU A 364 -26.30 -4.00 1.56
C GLU A 364 -26.65 -2.53 1.26
N GLY A 365 -27.71 -2.27 0.48
CA GLY A 365 -28.15 -0.91 0.19
C GLY A 365 -28.95 -0.72 -1.12
N ASP A 366 -29.03 0.54 -1.57
CA ASP A 366 -29.79 0.98 -2.75
C ASP A 366 -29.11 0.65 -4.10
N LEU A 367 -27.91 0.08 -4.08
CA LEU A 367 -27.21 -0.37 -5.29
C LEU A 367 -27.72 -1.78 -5.64
N PRO A 368 -28.53 -1.96 -6.70
CA PRO A 368 -29.04 -3.27 -7.04
C PRO A 368 -27.90 -4.17 -7.53
N GLY A 369 -27.72 -5.32 -6.88
CA GLY A 369 -26.90 -6.41 -7.42
C GLY A 369 -27.46 -6.95 -8.73
N MET A 370 -26.79 -7.93 -9.34
CA MET A 370 -27.36 -8.66 -10.49
C MET A 370 -28.64 -9.38 -10.06
N ASN A 371 -29.79 -8.83 -10.45
CA ASN A 371 -31.10 -9.39 -10.12
C ASN A 371 -31.16 -10.88 -10.46
N ALA A 372 -31.58 -11.69 -9.49
CA ALA A 372 -31.75 -13.14 -9.57
C ALA A 372 -30.46 -13.99 -9.72
N TYR A 373 -29.27 -13.40 -9.65
CA TYR A 373 -28.03 -14.17 -9.57
C TYR A 373 -27.80 -14.70 -8.16
N GLN A 374 -27.52 -16.00 -8.00
CA GLN A 374 -27.32 -16.64 -6.70
C GLN A 374 -25.85 -17.06 -6.54
N LEU A 375 -25.20 -16.49 -5.53
CA LEU A 375 -23.81 -16.80 -5.19
C LEU A 375 -23.74 -17.73 -3.99
N THR A 376 -22.77 -18.64 -4.03
CA THR A 376 -22.32 -19.35 -2.83
C THR A 376 -20.81 -19.18 -2.68
N TYR A 377 -20.35 -19.08 -1.43
CA TYR A 377 -18.95 -18.84 -1.09
C TYR A 377 -18.40 -20.08 -0.40
N GLN A 378 -17.24 -20.57 -0.85
CA GLN A 378 -16.65 -21.81 -0.35
C GLN A 378 -15.13 -21.69 -0.25
N GLY A 379 -14.53 -22.47 0.65
CA GLY A 379 -13.07 -22.63 0.67
C GLY A 379 -12.59 -23.40 -0.55
N ALA A 380 -11.43 -23.00 -1.09
CA ALA A 380 -10.79 -23.75 -2.16
C ALA A 380 -10.37 -25.16 -1.70
N LEU A 381 -10.47 -26.13 -2.60
CA LEU A 381 -9.96 -27.47 -2.37
C LEU A 381 -8.45 -27.50 -2.63
N TYR A 382 -7.69 -27.90 -1.61
CA TYR A 382 -6.23 -28.03 -1.72
C TYR A 382 -5.86 -29.43 -2.21
N LEU A 383 -5.08 -29.50 -3.30
CA LEU A 383 -4.46 -30.72 -3.76
C LEU A 383 -3.04 -30.82 -3.19
N VAL A 384 -2.71 -31.94 -2.56
CA VAL A 384 -1.32 -32.23 -2.18
C VAL A 384 -0.56 -32.72 -3.40
N VAL A 385 0.55 -32.04 -3.73
CA VAL A 385 1.46 -32.45 -4.81
C VAL A 385 2.76 -32.95 -4.19
N ASP A 386 2.97 -34.26 -4.24
CA ASP A 386 4.22 -34.88 -3.79
C ASP A 386 5.30 -34.74 -4.87
N VAL A 387 6.35 -33.96 -4.56
CA VAL A 387 7.45 -33.70 -5.50
C VAL A 387 8.65 -34.59 -5.18
N HIS A 388 9.00 -35.47 -6.12
CA HIS A 388 10.23 -36.26 -6.08
C HIS A 388 11.21 -35.79 -7.16
N ALA A 389 12.38 -35.31 -6.74
CA ALA A 389 13.40 -34.81 -7.66
C ALA A 389 14.80 -35.34 -7.33
N VAL A 390 15.58 -35.66 -8.37
CA VAL A 390 17.02 -35.95 -8.26
C VAL A 390 17.77 -34.74 -8.76
N VAL A 391 18.53 -34.09 -7.87
CA VAL A 391 19.21 -32.82 -8.17
C VAL A 391 20.71 -33.01 -8.21
N GLY A 392 21.33 -32.60 -9.32
CA GLY A 392 22.79 -32.51 -9.46
C GLY A 392 23.32 -31.25 -8.77
N ARG A 393 24.30 -31.38 -7.89
CA ARG A 393 24.92 -30.24 -7.18
C ARG A 393 26.23 -29.82 -7.82
N LYS A 394 26.50 -28.51 -7.84
CA LYS A 394 27.81 -27.95 -8.22
C LYS A 394 28.87 -28.33 -7.18
N ALA A 395 30.11 -28.54 -7.62
CA ALA A 395 31.24 -28.76 -6.71
C ALA A 395 31.41 -27.58 -5.75
N GLY A 396 31.60 -27.86 -4.46
CA GLY A 396 31.74 -26.85 -3.39
C GLY A 396 30.48 -26.55 -2.58
N VAL A 397 29.28 -26.94 -3.05
CA VAL A 397 28.03 -26.76 -2.28
C VAL A 397 27.76 -27.97 -1.39
N SER A 398 27.51 -27.73 -0.10
CA SER A 398 27.18 -28.78 0.87
C SER A 398 25.76 -29.33 0.65
N LYS A 399 25.55 -30.60 0.97
CA LYS A 399 24.22 -31.24 0.82
C LYS A 399 23.13 -30.53 1.65
N PRO A 400 23.36 -30.12 2.91
CA PRO A 400 22.34 -29.39 3.69
C PRO A 400 21.99 -28.02 3.09
N ALA A 401 23.00 -27.26 2.63
CA ALA A 401 22.77 -25.94 2.03
C ALA A 401 21.96 -26.05 0.72
N ALA A 402 22.30 -27.02 -0.14
CA ALA A 402 21.53 -27.28 -1.35
C ALA A 402 20.08 -27.68 -1.04
N ARG A 403 19.87 -28.54 -0.03
CA ARG A 403 18.53 -28.97 0.39
C ARG A 403 17.70 -27.79 0.89
N ALA A 404 18.24 -26.98 1.80
CA ALA A 404 17.52 -25.83 2.35
C ALA A 404 17.17 -24.80 1.25
N ALA A 405 18.07 -24.58 0.29
CA ALA A 405 17.81 -23.70 -0.85
C ALA A 405 16.70 -24.23 -1.76
N ILE A 406 16.66 -25.54 -2.01
CA ILE A 406 15.58 -26.17 -2.80
C ILE A 406 14.25 -26.11 -2.05
N GLU A 407 14.23 -26.46 -0.77
CA GLU A 407 13.02 -26.41 0.07
C GLU A 407 12.48 -24.97 0.15
N ARG A 408 13.36 -23.98 0.29
CA ARG A 408 13.00 -22.56 0.23
C ARG A 408 12.44 -22.18 -1.14
N ALA A 409 13.13 -22.52 -2.23
CA ALA A 409 12.66 -22.19 -3.58
C ALA A 409 11.30 -22.84 -3.91
N LEU A 410 11.06 -24.06 -3.45
CA LEU A 410 9.75 -24.72 -3.57
C LEU A 410 8.71 -24.04 -2.70
N SER A 411 9.05 -23.69 -1.46
CA SER A 411 8.15 -22.94 -0.57
C SER A 411 7.77 -21.58 -1.16
N ASP A 412 8.72 -20.88 -1.75
CA ASP A 412 8.51 -19.58 -2.41
C ASP A 412 7.67 -19.75 -3.69
N TRP A 413 7.90 -20.81 -4.47
CA TRP A 413 7.14 -21.10 -5.68
C TRP A 413 5.67 -21.46 -5.40
N PHE A 414 5.43 -22.22 -4.33
CA PHE A 414 4.08 -22.62 -3.89
C PHE A 414 3.47 -21.65 -2.87
N ALA A 415 4.13 -20.53 -2.58
CA ALA A 415 3.61 -19.53 -1.66
C ALA A 415 2.26 -19.01 -2.17
N ILE A 416 1.28 -18.96 -1.26
CA ILE A 416 -0.07 -18.48 -1.54
C ILE A 416 -0.03 -17.04 -2.04
N LEU A 417 0.75 -16.23 -1.31
CA LEU A 417 1.15 -14.88 -1.68
C LEU A 417 2.46 -14.98 -2.47
N VAL A 418 2.43 -14.61 -3.74
CA VAL A 418 3.67 -14.51 -4.51
C VAL A 418 4.41 -13.29 -3.95
N ALA A 419 5.54 -13.49 -3.29
CA ALA A 419 6.50 -12.40 -3.07
C ALA A 419 6.92 -11.93 -4.47
N ASN A 420 6.41 -10.77 -4.89
CA ASN A 420 6.60 -10.28 -6.25
C ASN A 420 8.10 -10.27 -6.62
N GLN A 421 8.41 -10.90 -7.76
CA GLN A 421 9.69 -10.76 -8.45
C GLN A 421 9.85 -9.36 -9.03
#